data_AF-F2AWN2-F1
#
_entry.id   AF-F2AWN2-F1
#
_cell.length_a   1.000
_cell.length_b   1.000
_cell.length_c   1.000
_cell.angle_alpha   90.00
_cell.angle_beta   90.00
_cell.angle_gamma   90.00
#
_symmetry.space_group_name_H-M   'P 1'
#
loop_
_entity.id
_entity.type
_entity.pdbx_description
1 polymer ?
#
loop_
_entity_poly.entity_id
_entity_poly.type
_entity_poly.pdbx_seq_one_letter_code
_entity_poly.pdbx_strand_id
1 'polypeptide(L)'
;MIRGGNMKEGRSIADVLQVHAPTFEAFVMDFLSPQRLHQHPLFAPQTYFICNYRMEIQMDFVGKLESIDTDFSRVQESLPKPVESLQVQNTSRERLHDFREEYKSPAVIDRVAELYRGDIEAFGYAFGDVAGISNPSGGCGQKSC
;
A
#
# COMPACT_ATOMS: atom_id res chain seq x y z
N MET A 1 6.95 13.02 1.11
CA MET A 1 7.60 12.55 -0.14
C MET A 1 8.83 11.70 0.18
N ILE A 2 9.16 10.70 -0.64
CA ILE A 2 10.23 9.69 -0.36
C ILE A 2 11.59 10.37 -0.19
N ARG A 3 12.26 10.11 0.95
CA ARG A 3 13.62 10.63 1.27
C ARG A 3 14.67 9.54 1.42
N GLY A 4 14.36 8.30 1.02
CA GLY A 4 15.22 7.13 1.18
C GLY A 4 15.58 6.47 -0.15
N GLY A 5 16.77 5.89 -0.21
CA GLY A 5 17.26 5.09 -1.34
C GLY A 5 18.71 4.68 -1.11
N ASN A 6 18.99 3.37 -1.08
CA ASN A 6 20.35 2.84 -0.93
C ASN A 6 21.06 2.71 -2.29
N MET A 7 20.89 3.69 -3.19
CA MET A 7 21.58 3.70 -4.48
C MET A 7 22.85 4.54 -4.39
N LYS A 8 23.98 3.95 -4.78
CA LYS A 8 25.29 4.60 -4.78
C LYS A 8 25.59 5.37 -6.07
N GLU A 9 24.84 5.16 -7.15
CA GLU A 9 25.04 5.85 -8.44
C GLU A 9 23.71 6.04 -9.20
N GLY A 10 23.52 7.20 -9.84
CA GLY A 10 22.32 7.60 -10.59
C GLY A 10 21.43 8.63 -9.87
N ARG A 11 20.54 9.31 -10.60
CA ARG A 11 19.47 10.11 -9.97
C ARG A 11 18.55 9.14 -9.22
N SER A 12 18.41 9.33 -7.91
CA SER A 12 17.55 8.49 -7.11
C SER A 12 16.08 8.68 -7.53
N ILE A 13 15.24 7.70 -7.23
CA ILE A 13 13.80 7.84 -7.45
C ILE A 13 13.23 9.03 -6.65
N ALA A 14 13.81 9.34 -5.50
CA ALA A 14 13.47 10.52 -4.73
C ALA A 14 13.74 11.82 -5.52
N ASP A 15 14.88 11.92 -6.20
CA ASP A 15 15.23 13.08 -7.04
C ASP A 15 14.27 13.23 -8.23
N VAL A 16 13.92 12.11 -8.87
CA VAL A 16 12.97 12.09 -10.00
C VAL A 16 11.60 12.57 -9.54
N LEU A 17 11.10 12.01 -8.43
CA LEU A 17 9.81 12.40 -7.90
C LEU A 17 9.82 13.87 -7.49
N GLN A 18 10.87 14.36 -6.81
CA GLN A 18 10.95 15.74 -6.34
C GLN A 18 10.81 16.77 -7.48
N VAL A 19 11.27 16.42 -8.68
CA VAL A 19 11.19 17.27 -9.87
C VAL A 19 9.84 17.13 -10.59
N HIS A 20 9.34 15.90 -10.74
CA HIS A 20 8.21 15.61 -11.64
C HIS A 20 6.88 15.43 -10.93
N ALA A 21 6.88 15.23 -9.61
CA ALA A 21 5.72 14.83 -8.82
C ALA A 21 5.81 15.33 -7.36
N PRO A 22 6.05 16.63 -7.10
CA PRO A 22 6.45 17.15 -5.79
C PRO A 22 5.40 17.00 -4.67
N THR A 23 4.16 16.68 -5.02
CA THR A 23 3.05 16.45 -4.08
C THR A 23 2.51 15.03 -4.23
N PHE A 24 1.82 14.53 -3.19
CA PHE A 24 1.18 13.20 -3.27
C PHE A 24 0.14 13.15 -4.40
N GLU A 25 -0.67 14.20 -4.56
CA GLU A 25 -1.64 14.29 -5.64
C GLU A 25 -0.98 14.27 -7.02
N ALA A 26 0.07 15.06 -7.27
CA ALA A 26 0.79 15.02 -8.54
C ALA A 26 1.46 13.66 -8.78
N PHE A 27 1.95 13.01 -7.72
CA PHE A 27 2.47 11.65 -7.80
C PHE A 27 1.42 10.65 -8.25
N VAL A 28 0.21 10.70 -7.69
CA VAL A 28 -0.86 9.76 -8.04
C VAL A 28 -1.47 10.07 -9.42
N MET A 29 -1.76 11.34 -9.69
CA MET A 29 -2.54 11.75 -10.86
C MET A 29 -1.68 11.84 -12.12
N ASP A 30 -0.48 12.39 -12.00
CA ASP A 30 0.35 12.74 -13.17
C ASP A 30 1.52 11.77 -13.37
N PHE A 31 2.10 11.26 -12.27
CA PHE A 31 3.27 10.40 -12.34
C PHE A 31 2.92 8.92 -12.41
N LEU A 32 2.02 8.41 -11.58
CA LEU A 32 1.68 6.99 -11.59
C LEU A 32 0.83 6.58 -12.79
N SER A 33 1.18 5.43 -13.37
CA SER A 33 0.43 4.79 -14.44
C SER A 33 0.57 3.27 -14.36
N PRO A 34 -0.34 2.48 -14.97
CA PRO A 34 -0.22 1.03 -15.01
C PRO A 34 1.15 0.54 -15.49
N GLN A 35 1.77 1.25 -16.43
CA GLN A 35 3.11 0.93 -16.93
C GLN A 35 4.20 1.23 -15.89
N ARG A 36 4.10 2.35 -15.17
CA ARG A 36 5.10 2.76 -14.18
C ARG A 36 5.05 1.97 -12.88
N LEU A 37 3.90 1.39 -12.54
CA LEU A 37 3.77 0.50 -11.38
C LEU A 37 4.82 -0.62 -11.40
N HIS A 38 5.13 -1.18 -12.57
CA HIS A 38 6.08 -2.29 -12.70
C HIS A 38 7.52 -1.84 -12.99
N GLN A 39 7.79 -0.53 -13.13
CA GLN A 39 9.12 -0.01 -13.47
C GLN A 39 10.04 0.18 -12.26
N HIS A 40 9.48 0.27 -11.05
CA HIS A 40 10.27 0.46 -9.85
C HIS A 40 9.65 -0.31 -8.68
N PRO A 41 10.43 -1.06 -7.88
CA PRO A 41 9.90 -1.87 -6.77
C PRO A 41 9.08 -1.09 -5.74
N LEU A 42 9.37 0.19 -5.54
CA LEU A 42 8.61 1.05 -4.62
C LEU A 42 7.17 1.35 -5.07
N PHE A 43 6.84 1.12 -6.34
CA PHE A 43 5.52 1.37 -6.90
C PHE A 43 4.77 0.07 -7.22
N ALA A 44 5.49 -1.05 -7.28
CA ALA A 44 4.91 -2.34 -7.64
C ALA A 44 3.83 -2.73 -6.63
N PRO A 45 2.65 -3.20 -7.11
CA PRO A 45 1.64 -3.79 -6.24
C PRO A 45 2.26 -4.90 -5.39
N GLN A 46 1.86 -5.03 -4.14
CA GLN A 46 2.40 -6.06 -3.23
C GLN A 46 2.11 -7.48 -3.74
N THR A 47 0.97 -7.67 -4.39
CA THR A 47 0.60 -8.92 -5.08
C THR A 47 1.65 -9.37 -6.10
N TYR A 48 2.42 -8.45 -6.69
CA TYR A 48 3.52 -8.77 -7.60
C TYR A 48 4.57 -9.68 -6.95
N PHE A 49 4.76 -9.60 -5.63
CA PHE A 49 5.81 -10.33 -4.91
C PHE A 49 5.36 -11.67 -4.33
N ILE A 50 4.05 -11.85 -4.14
CA ILE A 50 3.51 -12.99 -3.39
C ILE A 50 2.51 -13.84 -4.16
N CYS A 51 2.00 -13.36 -5.30
CA CYS A 51 1.07 -14.11 -6.13
C CYS A 51 1.78 -14.82 -7.29
N ASN A 52 1.20 -15.94 -7.73
CA ASN A 52 1.58 -16.57 -9.00
C ASN A 52 0.97 -15.82 -10.20
N TYR A 53 1.22 -16.31 -11.43
CA TYR A 53 0.68 -15.74 -12.67
C TYR A 53 -0.85 -15.76 -12.78
N ARG A 54 -1.55 -16.52 -11.91
CA ARG A 54 -3.01 -16.61 -11.83
C ARG A 54 -3.59 -15.73 -10.73
N MET A 55 -2.78 -14.83 -10.13
CA MET A 55 -3.16 -13.97 -9.00
C MET A 55 -3.51 -14.76 -7.73
N GLU A 56 -2.95 -15.96 -7.55
CA GLU A 56 -3.14 -16.76 -6.34
C GLU A 56 -1.97 -16.54 -5.37
N ILE A 57 -2.26 -16.16 -4.12
CA ILE A 57 -1.25 -15.97 -3.06
C ILE A 57 -0.50 -17.29 -2.81
N GLN A 58 0.83 -17.24 -2.81
CA GLN A 58 1.73 -18.39 -2.65
C GLN A 58 2.35 -18.48 -1.24
N MET A 59 1.70 -17.88 -0.24
CA MET A 59 2.14 -17.84 1.15
C MET A 59 1.13 -18.57 2.04
N ASP A 60 1.61 -19.33 3.03
CA ASP A 60 0.73 -20.01 4.00
C ASP A 60 0.01 -19.02 4.93
N PHE A 61 0.61 -17.85 5.14
CA PHE A 61 0.08 -16.77 5.95
C PHE A 61 0.59 -15.41 5.47
N VAL A 62 -0.30 -14.41 5.48
CA VAL A 62 0.01 -12.99 5.21
C VAL A 62 -0.56 -12.15 6.35
N GLY A 63 0.31 -11.53 7.14
CA GLY A 63 -0.07 -10.63 8.23
C GLY A 63 -0.17 -9.16 7.80
N LYS A 64 -0.83 -8.34 8.62
CA LYS A 64 -1.10 -6.92 8.40
C LYS A 64 -0.43 -6.06 9.48
N LEU A 65 0.09 -4.89 9.09
CA LEU A 65 0.80 -4.01 10.04
C LEU A 65 -0.12 -3.45 11.12
N GLU A 66 -1.39 -3.20 10.79
CA GLU A 66 -2.42 -2.76 11.72
C GLU A 66 -2.79 -3.82 12.78
N SER A 67 -2.43 -5.09 12.55
CA SER A 67 -2.66 -6.21 13.47
C SER A 67 -1.36 -6.95 13.78
N ILE A 68 -0.22 -6.24 13.71
CA ILE A 68 1.12 -6.84 13.72
C ILE A 68 1.37 -7.71 14.94
N ASP A 69 0.91 -7.31 16.13
CA ASP A 69 1.12 -8.08 17.36
C ASP A 69 0.41 -9.44 17.30
N THR A 70 -0.87 -9.44 16.88
CA THR A 70 -1.68 -10.66 16.74
C THR A 70 -1.17 -11.55 15.62
N ASP A 71 -0.86 -10.98 14.47
CA ASP A 71 -0.37 -11.71 13.32
C ASP A 71 1.02 -12.30 13.58
N PHE A 72 1.86 -11.58 14.33
CA PHE A 72 3.15 -12.09 14.76
C PHE A 72 3.00 -13.28 15.70
N SER A 73 2.11 -13.22 16.71
CA SER A 73 1.83 -14.37 17.57
C SER A 73 1.43 -15.62 16.77
N ARG A 74 0.60 -15.45 15.73
CA ARG A 74 0.23 -16.57 14.84
C ARG A 74 1.43 -17.14 14.09
N VAL A 75 2.34 -16.31 13.60
CA VAL A 75 3.58 -16.79 12.97
C VAL A 75 4.43 -17.57 13.96
N GLN A 76 4.51 -17.14 15.23
CA GLN A 76 5.32 -17.82 16.24
C GLN A 76 4.89 -19.24 16.52
N GLU A 77 3.58 -19.54 16.44
CA GLU A 77 3.06 -20.90 16.59
C GLU A 77 3.60 -21.86 15.52
N SER A 78 3.96 -21.34 14.34
CA SER A 78 4.53 -22.13 13.25
C SER A 78 6.05 -22.31 13.33
N LEU A 79 6.73 -21.60 14.24
CA LEU A 79 8.19 -21.61 14.35
C LEU A 79 8.67 -22.65 15.39
N PRO A 80 9.75 -23.40 15.11
CA PRO A 80 10.30 -24.38 16.06
C PRO A 80 10.81 -23.77 17.38
N LYS A 81 11.12 -22.47 17.35
CA LYS A 81 11.61 -21.70 18.50
C LYS A 81 10.88 -20.35 18.51
N PRO A 82 9.80 -20.20 19.29
CA PRO A 82 9.13 -18.92 19.43
C PRO A 82 10.07 -17.90 20.10
N VAL A 83 9.95 -16.65 19.69
CA VAL A 83 10.67 -15.52 20.29
C VAL A 83 9.74 -14.84 21.29
N GLU A 84 10.22 -14.19 22.33
CA GLU A 84 9.31 -13.59 23.31
C GLU A 84 8.62 -12.32 22.79
N SER A 85 9.26 -11.55 21.92
CA SER A 85 8.69 -10.29 21.38
C SER A 85 9.35 -9.84 20.08
N LEU A 86 8.59 -9.10 19.27
CA LEU A 86 9.10 -8.40 18.10
C LEU A 86 9.68 -7.05 18.52
N GLN A 87 10.99 -6.87 18.32
CA GLN A 87 11.64 -5.60 18.64
C GLN A 87 11.31 -4.56 17.58
N VAL A 88 10.76 -3.41 17.98
CA VAL A 88 10.49 -2.29 17.07
C VAL A 88 11.82 -1.58 16.76
N GLN A 89 12.22 -1.60 15.50
CA GLN A 89 13.43 -0.95 14.99
C GLN A 89 13.06 -0.01 13.84
N ASN A 90 13.92 0.97 13.54
CA ASN A 90 13.74 1.91 12.41
C ASN A 90 12.42 2.70 12.46
N THR A 91 11.95 3.09 13.66
CA THR A 91 10.85 4.03 13.80
C THR A 91 11.25 5.40 13.25
N SER A 92 10.49 5.90 12.27
CA SER A 92 10.66 7.27 11.81
C SER A 92 10.36 8.23 12.95
N ARG A 93 11.28 9.15 13.25
CA ARG A 93 11.07 10.21 14.24
C ARG A 93 9.92 11.16 13.84
N GLU A 94 9.61 11.20 12.55
CA GLU A 94 8.55 12.02 11.92
C GLU A 94 7.19 11.30 11.90
N ARG A 95 6.81 10.61 12.97
CA ARG A 95 5.47 9.98 13.12
C ARG A 95 4.31 10.99 13.24
N LEU A 96 4.54 12.24 12.83
CA LEU A 96 3.65 13.39 13.02
C LEU A 96 2.60 13.53 11.91
N HIS A 97 2.80 12.88 10.77
CA HIS A 97 1.91 13.02 9.63
C HIS A 97 1.07 11.76 9.45
N ASP A 98 -0.24 11.86 9.69
CA ASP A 98 -1.16 10.79 9.30
C ASP A 98 -1.25 10.75 7.78
N PHE A 99 -0.92 9.61 7.17
CA PHE A 99 -0.98 9.44 5.72
C PHE A 99 -2.38 9.69 5.15
N ARG A 100 -3.44 9.53 5.98
CA ARG A 100 -4.82 9.81 5.60
C ARG A 100 -5.02 11.28 5.20
N GLU A 101 -4.20 12.17 5.74
CA GLU A 101 -4.23 13.59 5.37
C GLU A 101 -3.80 13.82 3.92
N GLU A 102 -3.15 12.87 3.23
CA GLU A 102 -2.85 13.03 1.80
C GLU A 102 -4.06 12.70 0.90
N TYR A 103 -5.04 11.96 1.41
CA TYR A 103 -6.21 11.48 0.67
C TYR A 103 -7.40 12.45 0.76
N LYS A 104 -7.17 13.73 0.42
CA LYS A 104 -8.20 14.78 0.49
C LYS A 104 -9.12 14.82 -0.73
N SER A 105 -8.65 14.31 -1.88
CA SER A 105 -9.34 14.39 -3.17
C SER A 105 -10.00 13.04 -3.51
N PRO A 106 -11.32 13.00 -3.77
CA PRO A 106 -11.98 11.79 -4.26
C PRO A 106 -11.32 11.21 -5.53
N ALA A 107 -10.86 12.07 -6.43
CA ALA A 107 -10.18 11.64 -7.65
C ALA A 107 -8.86 10.90 -7.36
N VAL A 108 -8.12 11.32 -6.33
CA VAL A 108 -6.89 10.64 -5.88
C VAL A 108 -7.23 9.27 -5.29
N ILE A 109 -8.27 9.18 -4.47
CA ILE A 109 -8.75 7.92 -3.89
C ILE A 109 -9.13 6.94 -5.01
N ASP A 110 -9.97 7.38 -5.94
CA ASP A 110 -10.44 6.57 -7.06
C ASP A 110 -9.27 6.09 -7.94
N ARG A 111 -8.28 6.97 -8.17
CA ARG A 111 -7.10 6.63 -8.96
C ARG A 111 -6.21 5.60 -8.27
N VAL A 112 -5.99 5.72 -6.97
CA VAL A 112 -5.26 4.69 -6.19
C VAL A 112 -6.03 3.38 -6.18
N ALA A 113 -7.35 3.43 -5.99
CA ALA A 113 -8.21 2.25 -6.02
C ALA A 113 -8.15 1.51 -7.36
N GLU A 114 -8.09 2.25 -8.46
CA GLU A 114 -7.93 1.70 -9.80
C GLU A 114 -6.55 1.04 -9.98
N LEU A 115 -5.48 1.76 -9.65
CA LEU A 115 -4.09 1.31 -9.87
C LEU A 115 -3.73 0.09 -9.00
N TYR A 116 -4.21 0.06 -7.76
CA TYR A 116 -3.89 -0.98 -6.76
C TYR A 116 -5.06 -1.92 -6.46
N ARG A 117 -6.06 -1.99 -7.35
CA ARG A 117 -7.24 -2.87 -7.21
C ARG A 117 -6.87 -4.30 -6.83
N GLY A 118 -5.86 -4.86 -7.49
CA GLY A 118 -5.42 -6.24 -7.24
C GLY A 118 -4.97 -6.47 -5.80
N ASP A 119 -4.24 -5.52 -5.20
CA ASP A 119 -3.84 -5.61 -3.78
C ASP A 119 -5.06 -5.47 -2.86
N ILE A 120 -5.93 -4.50 -3.15
CA ILE A 120 -7.13 -4.25 -2.35
C ILE A 120 -8.02 -5.49 -2.28
N GLU A 121 -8.27 -6.11 -3.44
CA GLU A 121 -9.06 -7.33 -3.54
C GLU A 121 -8.35 -8.52 -2.87
N ALA A 122 -7.05 -8.72 -3.13
CA ALA A 122 -6.30 -9.85 -2.59
C ALA A 122 -6.19 -9.84 -1.05
N PHE A 123 -6.12 -8.65 -0.45
CA PHE A 123 -5.98 -8.49 1.00
C PHE A 123 -7.29 -8.15 1.73
N GLY A 124 -8.40 -8.09 0.99
CA GLY A 124 -9.73 -7.83 1.52
C GLY A 124 -9.87 -6.46 2.17
N TYR A 125 -9.27 -5.43 1.57
CA TYR A 125 -9.46 -4.05 2.00
C TYR A 125 -10.70 -3.45 1.34
N ALA A 126 -11.46 -2.64 2.09
CA ALA A 126 -12.42 -1.70 1.52
C ALA A 126 -12.01 -0.27 1.85
N PHE A 127 -12.21 0.65 0.90
CA PHE A 127 -12.16 2.08 1.21
C PHE A 127 -13.31 2.40 2.18
N GLY A 128 -12.98 2.66 3.45
CA GLY A 128 -13.93 2.90 4.53
C GLY A 128 -13.64 2.17 5.84
N ASP A 129 -12.81 1.14 5.82
CA ASP A 129 -12.40 0.41 7.04
C ASP A 129 -11.41 1.21 7.91
N VAL A 130 -10.89 2.32 7.37
CA VAL A 130 -10.14 3.33 8.10
C VAL A 130 -11.12 4.43 8.53
N ALA A 131 -11.40 4.49 9.83
CA ALA A 131 -12.24 5.52 10.45
C ALA A 131 -11.86 6.93 9.93
N GLY A 132 -12.65 7.47 9.01
CA GLY A 132 -12.44 8.81 8.46
C GLY A 132 -12.68 8.99 6.95
N ILE A 133 -12.82 7.94 6.15
CA ILE A 133 -13.16 8.08 4.72
C ILE A 133 -14.54 7.48 4.47
N SER A 134 -15.56 8.33 4.36
CA SER A 134 -16.91 7.89 4.00
C SER A 134 -16.94 7.44 2.54
N ASN A 135 -17.46 6.23 2.29
CA ASN A 135 -17.70 5.70 0.95
C ASN A 135 -18.53 6.67 0.10
N PRO A 136 -18.14 6.99 -1.15
CA PRO A 136 -19.05 7.63 -2.08
C PRO A 136 -20.18 6.64 -2.39
N SER A 137 -21.40 7.07 -2.11
CA SER A 137 -22.63 6.30 -2.31
C SER A 137 -22.80 5.89 -3.78
N GLY A 138 -22.39 4.67 -4.12
CA GLY A 138 -22.70 4.02 -5.39
C GLY A 138 -24.13 3.50 -5.40
N GLY A 139 -25.08 4.34 -5.80
CA GLY A 139 -26.44 3.92 -6.14
C GLY A 139 -26.47 3.21 -7.50
N CYS A 140 -26.14 1.92 -7.54
CA CYS A 140 -26.51 1.07 -8.67
C CYS A 140 -27.94 0.59 -8.46
N GLY A 141 -28.88 1.29 -9.10
CA GLY A 141 -30.31 0.98 -9.05
C GLY A 141 -30.58 -0.44 -9.53
N GLN A 142 -31.14 -1.24 -8.63
CA GLN A 142 -31.86 -2.45 -8.96
C GLN A 142 -32.93 -2.11 -10.01
N LYS A 143 -32.83 -2.67 -11.20
CA LYS A 143 -33.98 -2.87 -12.06
C LYS A 143 -34.29 -4.35 -12.07
N SER A 144 -35.28 -4.68 -11.25
CA SER A 144 -36.10 -5.88 -11.36
C SER A 144 -36.88 -5.83 -12.67
N CYS A 145 -36.74 -6.89 -13.47
CA CYS A 145 -37.77 -7.64 -14.21
C CYS A 145 -37.06 -8.63 -15.14
#